data_AF-A0A0Q4BF16-F1
#
_entry.id   AF-A0A0Q4BF16-F1
#
_cell.length_a   1.000
_cell.length_b   1.000
_cell.length_c   1.000
_cell.angle_alpha   90.00
_cell.angle_beta   90.00
_cell.angle_gamma   90.00
#
_symmetry.space_group_name_H-M   'P 1'
#
loop_
_entity.id
_entity.type
_entity.pdbx_description
1 polymer ?
#
loop_
_entity_poly.entity_id
_entity_poly.type
_entity_poly.pdbx_seq_one_letter_code
_entity_poly.pdbx_strand_id
1 'polypeptide(L)' 'LPRDNKAKAMARAFGMSLGTDEKWKLSKEDLEFSDFLMPFVRDLLDSEGEAYRDRMNTLMTATGSGEKV' A
#
# COMPACT_ATOMS: atom_id res chain seq x y z
N LEU A 1 14.91 3.21 -0.09
CA LEU A 1 14.15 1.95 0.02
C LEU A 1 13.94 1.63 1.51
N PRO A 2 12.69 1.47 1.97
CA PRO A 2 12.39 1.08 3.35
C PRO A 2 13.14 -0.20 3.73
N ARG A 3 13.51 -0.34 5.02
CA ARG A 3 14.22 -1.54 5.51
C ARG A 3 13.29 -2.73 5.69
N ASP A 4 12.05 -2.46 6.09
CA ASP A 4 10.99 -3.45 6.32
C ASP A 4 10.34 -3.91 5.02
N ASN A 5 10.04 -5.19 4.92
CA ASN A 5 9.47 -5.82 3.71
C ASN A 5 8.04 -5.34 3.42
N LYS A 6 7.19 -5.19 4.45
CA LYS A 6 5.84 -4.63 4.27
C LYS A 6 5.90 -3.18 3.80
N ALA A 7 6.81 -2.40 4.36
CA ALA A 7 7.02 -1.01 3.95
C ALA A 7 7.48 -0.90 2.49
N LYS A 8 8.33 -1.83 2.01
CA LYS A 8 8.72 -1.90 0.59
C LYS A 8 7.54 -2.24 -0.32
N ALA A 9 6.76 -3.25 0.04
CA ALA A 9 5.58 -3.66 -0.72
C ALA A 9 4.54 -2.53 -0.79
N MET A 10 4.29 -1.85 0.33
CA MET A 10 3.38 -0.70 0.39
C MET A 10 3.88 0.45 -0.48
N ALA A 11 5.16 0.84 -0.36
CA ALA A 11 5.71 1.93 -1.14
C ALA A 11 5.70 1.63 -2.65
N ARG A 12 5.87 0.36 -3.03
CA ARG A 12 5.69 -0.08 -4.42
C ARG A 12 4.23 0.03 -4.88
N ALA A 13 3.27 -0.40 -4.07
CA ALA A 13 1.84 -0.31 -4.40
C ALA A 13 1.39 1.15 -4.63
N PHE A 14 1.89 2.09 -3.82
CA PHE A 14 1.70 3.53 -4.04
C PHE A 14 2.36 4.00 -5.34
N GLY A 15 3.63 3.64 -5.56
CA GLY A 15 4.33 4.04 -6.78
C GLY A 15 3.63 3.58 -8.05
N MET A 16 3.23 2.29 -8.09
CA MET A 16 2.46 1.74 -9.20
C MET A 16 1.12 2.45 -9.43
N SER A 17 0.42 2.81 -8.36
CA SER A 17 -0.89 3.47 -8.46
C SER A 17 -0.75 4.92 -8.93
N LEU A 18 0.39 5.56 -8.65
CA LEU A 18 0.73 6.92 -9.11
C LEU A 18 1.47 6.94 -10.46
N GLY A 19 1.67 5.77 -11.09
CA GLY A 19 2.37 5.66 -12.38
C GLY A 19 3.89 5.81 -12.29
N THR A 20 4.49 5.68 -11.10
CA THR A 20 5.95 5.65 -10.94
C THR A 20 6.44 4.20 -11.01
N ASP A 21 7.27 3.90 -12.01
CA ASP A 21 7.93 2.59 -12.16
C ASP A 21 9.31 2.62 -11.50
N GLU A 22 9.34 2.63 -10.17
CA GLU A 22 10.59 2.40 -9.46
C GLU A 22 10.91 0.90 -9.46
N LYS A 23 11.90 0.52 -10.27
CA LYS A 23 12.41 -0.85 -10.40
C LYS A 23 13.25 -1.24 -9.18
N TRP A 24 12.59 -1.48 -8.06
CA TRP A 24 13.22 -2.02 -6.87
C TRP A 24 13.43 -3.54 -7.01
N LYS A 25 14.56 -4.03 -6.50
CA LYS A 25 14.77 -5.47 -6.32
C LYS A 25 13.98 -5.92 -5.10
N LEU A 26 12.79 -6.47 -5.34
CA LEU A 26 11.91 -7.03 -4.32
C LEU A 26 11.91 -8.55 -4.40
N SER A 27 11.63 -9.21 -3.27
CA SER A 27 11.40 -10.65 -3.26
C SER A 27 10.06 -10.98 -3.95
N LYS A 28 9.84 -12.25 -4.29
CA LYS A 28 8.55 -12.71 -4.86
C LYS A 28 7.39 -12.44 -3.90
N GLU A 29 7.62 -12.67 -2.60
CA GLU A 29 6.64 -12.43 -1.55
C GLU A 29 6.29 -10.93 -1.43
N ASP A 30 7.28 -10.05 -1.47
CA ASP A 30 7.05 -8.60 -1.46
C ASP A 30 6.26 -8.12 -2.68
N LEU A 31 6.50 -8.73 -3.86
CA LEU A 31 5.76 -8.43 -5.09
C LEU A 31 4.31 -8.88 -4.98
N GLU A 32 4.07 -10.11 -4.56
CA GLU A 32 2.71 -10.65 -4.37
C GLU A 32 1.93 -9.83 -3.33
N PHE A 33 2.59 -9.45 -2.23
CA PHE A 33 1.98 -8.61 -1.22
C PHE A 33 1.71 -7.17 -1.72
N SER A 34 2.63 -6.60 -2.50
CA SER A 34 2.40 -5.31 -3.18
C SER A 34 1.19 -5.37 -4.11
N ASP A 35 1.06 -6.43 -4.91
CA ASP A 35 -0.06 -6.61 -5.84
C ASP A 35 -1.39 -6.78 -5.10
N PHE A 36 -1.37 -7.47 -3.96
CA PHE A 36 -2.50 -7.56 -3.03
C PHE A 36 -2.90 -6.19 -2.45
N LEU A 37 -1.93 -5.32 -2.14
CA LEU A 37 -2.20 -3.99 -1.57
C LEU A 37 -2.75 -2.97 -2.58
N MET A 38 -2.52 -3.17 -3.89
CA MET A 38 -2.88 -2.17 -4.92
C MET A 38 -4.34 -1.72 -4.91
N PRO A 39 -5.36 -2.61 -4.78
CA PRO A 39 -6.76 -2.17 -4.78
C PRO A 39 -7.07 -1.21 -3.61
N PHE A 40 -6.51 -1.48 -2.43
CA PHE A 40 -6.70 -0.64 -1.24
C PHE A 40 -6.01 0.71 -1.37
N VAL A 41 -4.82 0.72 -1.95
CA VAL A 41 -4.07 1.95 -2.21
C VAL A 41 -4.81 2.84 -3.23
N ARG A 42 -5.36 2.25 -4.30
CA ARG A 42 -6.16 3.01 -5.28
C ARG A 42 -7.42 3.59 -4.66
N ASP A 43 -8.19 2.77 -3.94
CA ASP A 43 -9.40 3.21 -3.24
C ASP A 43 -9.09 4.33 -2.22
N LEU A 44 -7.93 4.25 -1.54
CA LEU A 44 -7.47 5.33 -0.67
C LEU A 44 -7.12 6.61 -1.45
N LEU A 45 -6.37 6.51 -2.55
CA LEU A 45 -5.97 7.65 -3.36
C LEU A 45 -7.16 8.38 -4.00
N ASP A 46 -8.21 7.63 -4.34
CA ASP A 46 -9.45 8.16 -4.93
C ASP A 46 -10.44 8.68 -3.86
N SER A 47 -10.14 8.50 -2.56
CA SER A 47 -11.02 8.88 -1.46
C SER A 47 -10.75 10.29 -0.93
N GLU A 48 -11.82 10.97 -0.51
CA GLU A 48 -11.77 12.31 0.07
C GLU A 48 -12.62 12.40 1.34
N GLY A 49 -12.36 13.41 2.17
CA GLY A 49 -13.17 13.70 3.36
C GLY A 49 -13.21 12.54 4.37
N GLU A 50 -14.40 12.21 4.86
CA GLU A 50 -14.59 11.13 5.84
C GLU A 50 -14.22 9.75 5.27
N ALA A 51 -14.41 9.54 3.96
CA ALA A 51 -14.09 8.26 3.33
C ALA A 51 -12.59 7.93 3.39
N TYR A 52 -11.72 8.95 3.38
CA TYR A 52 -10.27 8.76 3.51
C TYR A 52 -9.90 8.03 4.80
N ARG A 53 -10.51 8.41 5.93
CA ARG A 53 -10.24 7.76 7.21
C ARG A 53 -10.60 6.28 7.17
N ASP A 54 -11.75 5.95 6.60
CA ASP A 54 -12.22 4.57 6.50
C ASP A 54 -11.35 3.73 5.54
N ARG A 55 -10.95 4.31 4.41
CA ARG A 55 -10.04 3.66 3.46
C ARG A 55 -8.65 3.46 4.05
N MET A 56 -8.15 4.43 4.82
CA MET A 56 -6.86 4.32 5.49
C MET A 56 -6.89 3.22 6.55
N ASN A 57 -7.94 3.15 7.37
CA ASN A 57 -8.12 2.07 8.35
C ASN A 57 -8.22 0.69 7.68
N THR A 58 -8.84 0.62 6.50
CA THR A 58 -8.92 -0.60 5.70
C THR A 58 -7.54 -1.02 5.19
N LEU A 59 -6.76 -0.09 4.62
CA LEU A 59 -5.39 -0.34 4.19
C LEU A 59 -4.50 -0.81 5.36
N MET A 60 -4.58 -0.14 6.51
CA MET A 60 -3.83 -0.51 7.71
C MET A 60 -4.18 -1.93 8.17
N THR A 61 -5.47 -2.29 8.16
CA THR A 61 -5.93 -3.65 8.45
C THR A 61 -5.37 -4.66 7.44
N ALA A 62 -5.39 -4.35 6.14
CA ALA A 62 -4.83 -5.20 5.09
C ALA A 62 -3.31 -5.42 5.25
N THR A 63 -2.61 -4.47 5.86
CA THR A 63 -1.18 -4.59 6.18
C THR A 63 -0.90 -5.40 7.45
N GLY A 64 -1.96 -5.79 8.16
CA GLY A 64 -1.90 -6.42 9.48
C GLY A 64 -1.46 -5.45 10.58
N SER A 65 -1.60 -4.14 10.38
CA SER A 65 -1.41 -3.17 11.47
C SER A 65 -2.65 -3.16 12.37
N GLY A 66 -2.43 -3.17 13.67
CA GLY A 66 -3.48 -2.98 14.68
C GLY A 66 -3.81 -1.51 14.95
N GLU A 67 -3.13 -0.59 14.27
CA GLU A 67 -3.30 0.86 14.43
C GLU A 67 -4.55 1.36 13.71
N LYS A 68 -5.12 2.46 14.22
CA LYS A 68 -6.29 3.14 13.65
C LYS A 68 -6.05 4.64 13.63
N VAL A 69 -6.66 5.32 12.66
CA VAL A 69 -6.53 6.76 12.39
C VAL A 69 -7.80 7.53 12.74
#